data_AF-A0A1Q8TPM1-F1
#
_entry.id   AF-A0A1Q8TPM1-F1
#
_cell.length_a   1.000
_cell.length_b   1.000
_cell.length_c   1.000
_cell.angle_alpha   90.00
_cell.angle_beta   90.00
_cell.angle_gamma   90.00
#
_symmetry.space_group_name_H-M   'P 1'
#
loop_
_entity.id
_entity.type
_entity.pdbx_description
1 polymer ?
#
loop_
_entity_poly.entity_id
_entity_poly.type
_entity_poly.pdbx_seq_one_letter_code
_entity_poly.pdbx_strand_id
1 'polypeptide(L)'
;MHHRNPAATELILHRAQLGDLLRISGTVTKPSSPGTPPHLRVHAIDVLDTAPPLTHLKATVLERYGIYVLVFDADRHEVPVFTTTGRWVGEAATHDAIGHLIHAFENTTP
;
A
#
# COMPACT_ATOMS: atom_id res chain seq x y z
N MET A 1 7.80 -3.83 -27.73
CA MET A 1 7.15 -4.95 -27.04
C MET A 1 7.07 -4.63 -25.56
N HIS A 2 5.88 -4.33 -25.03
CA HIS A 2 5.68 -4.06 -23.60
C HIS A 2 5.43 -5.39 -22.88
N HIS A 3 6.46 -5.97 -22.25
CA HIS A 3 6.28 -7.19 -21.48
C HIS A 3 5.52 -6.86 -20.19
N ARG A 4 4.25 -7.31 -20.09
CA ARG A 4 3.62 -7.53 -18.78
C ARG A 4 4.50 -8.55 -18.03
N ASN A 5 4.78 -8.28 -16.76
CA ASN A 5 5.44 -9.24 -15.87
C ASN A 5 4.36 -9.89 -14.98
N PRO A 6 3.75 -11.01 -15.42
CA PRO A 6 2.69 -11.68 -14.66
C PRO A 6 3.17 -12.24 -13.31
N ALA A 7 4.45 -12.59 -13.17
CA ALA A 7 5.00 -13.05 -11.89
C ALA A 7 5.04 -11.91 -10.85
N ALA A 8 5.41 -10.70 -11.28
CA ALA A 8 5.35 -9.51 -10.42
C ALA A 8 3.91 -9.17 -10.01
N THR A 9 2.95 -9.34 -10.93
CA THR A 9 1.52 -9.15 -10.64
C THR A 9 1.01 -10.17 -9.62
N GLU A 10 1.28 -11.46 -9.82
CA GLU A 10 0.95 -12.51 -8.85
C GLU A 10 1.54 -12.25 -7.47
N LEU A 11 2.81 -11.84 -7.41
CA LEU A 11 3.48 -11.55 -6.15
C LEU A 11 2.82 -10.39 -5.41
N ILE A 12 2.55 -9.27 -6.09
CA ILE A 12 1.88 -8.11 -5.46
C ILE A 12 0.46 -8.49 -5.02
N LEU A 13 -0.33 -9.11 -5.88
CA LEU A 13 -1.76 -9.27 -5.65
C LEU A 13 -2.07 -10.35 -4.61
N HIS A 14 -1.20 -11.35 -4.45
CA HIS A 14 -1.56 -12.56 -3.71
C HIS A 14 -0.53 -12.98 -2.65
N ARG A 15 0.68 -12.41 -2.64
CA ARG A 15 1.76 -12.91 -1.77
C ARG A 15 2.43 -11.85 -0.92
N ALA A 16 2.63 -10.65 -1.44
CA ALA A 16 3.19 -9.55 -0.68
C ALA A 16 2.25 -9.19 0.46
N GLN A 17 2.82 -9.00 1.64
CA GLN A 17 2.12 -8.52 2.82
C GLN A 17 2.52 -7.06 3.10
N LEU A 18 1.65 -6.36 3.82
CA LEU A 18 2.00 -5.04 4.34
C LEU A 18 3.22 -5.17 5.27
N GLY A 19 4.17 -4.25 5.15
CA GLY A 19 5.46 -4.28 5.86
C GLY A 19 6.58 -5.09 5.18
N ASP A 20 6.30 -5.92 4.17
CA ASP A 20 7.37 -6.65 3.45
C ASP A 20 8.38 -5.68 2.83
N LEU A 21 9.67 -6.01 2.93
CA LEU A 21 10.70 -5.24 2.27
C LEU A 21 10.86 -5.72 0.83
N LEU A 22 10.42 -4.89 -0.11
CA LEU A 22 10.47 -5.20 -1.54
C LEU A 22 11.55 -4.38 -2.27
N ARG A 23 12.27 -5.02 -3.19
CA ARG A 23 13.04 -4.34 -4.24
C ARG A 23 12.22 -4.29 -5.51
N ILE A 24 11.95 -3.09 -6.00
CA ILE A 24 11.24 -2.87 -7.26
C ILE A 24 12.22 -2.27 -8.27
N SER A 25 12.33 -2.89 -9.45
CA SER A 25 13.09 -2.35 -10.58
C SER A 25 12.17 -2.02 -11.75
N GLY A 26 12.45 -0.94 -12.46
CA GLY A 26 11.51 -0.42 -13.44
C GLY A 26 12.05 0.77 -14.24
N THR A 27 11.19 1.29 -15.11
CA THR A 27 11.43 2.54 -15.85
C THR A 27 10.46 3.62 -15.37
N VAL A 28 10.97 4.80 -15.02
CA VAL A 28 10.13 5.94 -14.64
C VAL A 28 9.60 6.60 -15.91
N THR A 29 8.28 6.74 -16.02
CA THR A 29 7.63 7.45 -17.12
C THR A 29 7.42 8.90 -16.76
N LYS A 30 7.76 9.81 -17.69
CA LYS A 30 7.50 11.23 -17.54
C LYS A 30 5.99 11.49 -17.45
N PRO A 31 5.52 12.34 -16.50
CA PRO A 31 4.12 12.74 -16.45
C PRO A 31 3.70 13.45 -17.73
N SER A 32 2.48 13.19 -18.19
CA SER A 32 1.90 13.82 -19.39
C SER A 32 1.39 15.25 -19.15
N SER A 33 1.23 15.67 -17.89
CA SER A 33 0.81 17.02 -17.50
C SER A 33 1.49 17.46 -16.20
N PRO A 34 1.68 18.79 -16.01
CA PRO A 34 2.14 19.34 -14.74
C PRO A 34 1.18 18.97 -13.60
N GLY A 35 1.73 18.59 -12.44
CA GLY A 35 0.95 18.16 -11.27
C GLY A 35 0.61 16.67 -11.25
N THR A 36 0.75 15.95 -12.37
CA THR A 36 0.62 14.48 -12.37
C THR A 36 1.93 13.86 -11.84
N PRO A 37 1.88 12.95 -10.86
CA PRO A 37 3.07 12.29 -10.37
C PRO A 37 3.67 11.35 -11.43
N PRO A 38 5.00 11.16 -11.44
CA PRO A 38 5.64 10.20 -12.33
C PRO A 38 5.24 8.77 -11.92
N HIS A 39 5.03 7.90 -12.91
CA HIS A 39 4.75 6.48 -12.67
C HIS A 39 6.01 5.64 -12.88
N LEU A 40 6.19 4.60 -12.06
CA LEU A 40 7.19 3.56 -12.27
C LEU A 40 6.55 2.39 -13.03
N ARG A 41 7.00 2.13 -14.25
CA ARG A 41 6.68 0.88 -14.95
C ARG A 41 7.57 -0.23 -14.40
N VAL A 42 6.96 -1.13 -13.65
CA VAL A 42 7.66 -2.25 -13.00
C VAL A 42 8.14 -3.28 -14.01
N HIS A 43 9.41 -3.68 -13.90
CA HIS A 43 10.04 -4.75 -14.66
C HIS A 43 10.24 -6.00 -13.81
N ALA A 44 10.65 -5.85 -12.54
CA ALA A 44 10.76 -6.96 -11.60
C ALA A 44 10.51 -6.49 -10.17
N ILE A 45 10.11 -7.46 -9.33
CA ILE A 45 9.89 -7.28 -7.90
C ILE A 45 10.54 -8.47 -7.21
N ASP A 46 11.39 -8.18 -6.23
CA ASP A 46 11.98 -9.18 -5.35
C ASP A 46 11.55 -8.89 -3.91
N VAL A 47 11.20 -9.93 -3.16
CA VAL A 47 11.03 -9.84 -1.71
C VAL A 47 12.42 -9.97 -1.09
N LEU A 48 12.88 -8.94 -0.38
CA LEU A 48 14.16 -8.92 0.31
C LEU A 48 14.04 -9.41 1.75
N ASP A 49 12.93 -9.10 2.41
CA ASP A 49 12.60 -9.55 3.76
C ASP A 49 11.08 -9.57 3.95
N THR A 50 10.58 -10.46 4.81
CA THR A 50 9.14 -10.59 5.09
C THR A 50 8.80 -9.97 6.43
N ALA A 51 7.74 -9.17 6.47
CA ALA A 51 7.28 -8.61 7.74
C ALA A 51 6.79 -9.70 8.69
N PRO A 52 6.99 -9.53 10.01
CA PRO A 52 6.32 -10.36 11.00
C PRO A 52 4.79 -10.15 10.89
N PRO A 53 3.98 -11.20 11.17
CA PRO A 53 2.53 -11.07 11.15
C PRO A 53 2.05 -9.92 12.05
N LEU A 54 1.21 -9.06 11.50
CA LEU A 54 0.64 -7.89 12.19
C LEU A 54 -0.28 -8.27 13.36
N THR A 55 -0.58 -9.56 13.54
CA THR A 55 -1.28 -10.11 14.72
C THR A 55 -0.43 -10.15 15.99
N HIS A 56 0.88 -9.87 15.93
CA HIS A 56 1.79 -9.92 17.08
C HIS A 56 2.25 -8.55 17.60
N LEU A 57 1.50 -7.48 17.30
CA LEU A 57 1.84 -6.15 17.80
C LEU A 57 1.68 -6.07 19.32
N LYS A 58 2.72 -5.60 20.01
CA LYS A 58 2.72 -5.39 21.48
C LYS A 58 2.40 -3.96 21.89
N ALA A 59 2.24 -3.06 20.92
CA ALA A 59 2.01 -1.63 21.09
C ALA A 59 1.39 -1.05 19.82
N THR A 60 0.86 0.17 19.91
CA THR A 60 0.36 0.91 18.75
C THR A 60 1.49 1.19 17.75
N VAL A 61 1.31 0.81 16.49
CA VAL A 61 2.24 1.05 15.38
C VAL A 61 1.55 1.93 14.35
N LEU A 62 2.27 2.97 13.91
CA LEU A 62 1.87 3.74 12.74
C LEU A 62 2.65 3.25 11.53
N GLU A 63 1.92 2.83 10.50
CA GLU A 63 2.51 2.49 9.21
C GLU A 63 2.08 3.52 8.16
N ARG A 64 2.99 3.83 7.25
CA ARG A 64 2.72 4.79 6.18
C ARG A 64 2.63 4.07 4.84
N TYR A 65 1.50 4.20 4.18
CA TYR A 65 1.24 3.70 2.83
C TYR A 65 0.99 4.87 1.88
N GLY A 66 2.02 5.33 1.19
CA GLY A 66 1.92 6.51 0.31
C GLY A 66 1.53 7.79 1.06
N ILE A 67 0.35 8.34 0.75
CA ILE A 67 -0.22 9.50 1.45
C ILE A 67 -1.12 9.10 2.63
N TYR A 68 -1.22 7.81 2.93
CA TYR A 68 -2.06 7.28 4.00
C TYR A 68 -1.23 6.88 5.22
N VAL A 69 -1.83 7.04 6.39
CA VAL A 69 -1.30 6.62 7.69
C VAL A 69 -2.29 5.64 8.27
N LEU A 70 -1.80 4.45 8.60
CA LEU A 70 -2.55 3.36 9.20
C LEU A 70 -2.15 3.26 10.67
N VAL A 71 -3.14 3.09 11.54
CA VAL A 71 -2.91 2.91 12.97
C VAL A 71 -3.24 1.48 13.33
N PHE A 72 -2.22 0.68 13.62
CA PHE A 72 -2.41 -0.65 14.17
C PHE A 72 -2.32 -0.59 15.68
N ASP A 73 -3.37 -1.04 16.36
CA ASP A 73 -3.41 -1.08 17.81
C ASP A 73 -3.64 -2.51 18.28
N ALA A 74 -2.90 -2.94 19.31
CA ALA A 74 -2.97 -4.31 19.81
C ALA A 74 -4.35 -4.63 20.43
N ASP A 75 -5.05 -3.60 20.94
CA ASP A 75 -6.35 -3.74 21.60
C ASP A 75 -7.51 -3.44 20.65
N ARG A 76 -7.23 -3.14 19.38
CA ARG A 76 -8.24 -2.78 18.38
C ARG A 76 -8.17 -3.69 17.16
N HIS A 77 -9.32 -4.16 16.70
CA HIS A 77 -9.39 -5.06 15.54
C HIS A 77 -9.57 -4.30 14.22
N GLU A 78 -10.19 -3.12 14.22
CA GLU A 78 -10.21 -2.28 13.03
C GLU A 78 -8.95 -1.43 12.92
N VAL A 79 -8.59 -1.12 11.68
CA VAL A 79 -7.43 -0.31 11.32
C VAL A 79 -7.93 1.07 10.88
N PRO A 80 -7.76 2.12 11.70
CA PRO A 80 -8.01 3.50 11.29
C PRO A 80 -7.05 3.93 10.20
N VAL A 81 -7.60 4.57 9.17
CA VAL A 81 -6.83 5.12 8.05
C VAL A 81 -7.06 6.62 7.96
N PHE A 82 -5.96 7.35 7.90
CA PHE A 82 -5.93 8.80 7.70
C PHE A 82 -5.07 9.13 6.48
N THR A 83 -5.21 10.32 5.91
CA THR A 83 -4.16 10.89 5.08
C THR A 83 -3.02 11.42 5.96
N THR A 84 -1.84 11.67 5.39
CA THR A 84 -0.71 12.31 6.08
C THR A 84 -0.99 13.74 6.53
N THR A 85 -2.07 14.36 6.01
CA THR A 85 -2.57 15.67 6.47
C THR A 85 -3.58 15.55 7.62
N GLY A 86 -3.85 14.32 8.08
CA GLY A 86 -4.80 14.03 9.16
C GLY A 86 -6.26 13.93 8.71
N ARG A 87 -6.56 13.92 7.40
CA ARG A 87 -7.95 13.74 6.92
C ARG A 87 -8.38 12.30 7.17
N TRP A 88 -9.56 12.12 7.74
CA TRP A 88 -10.16 10.81 7.95
C TRP A 88 -10.51 10.13 6.63
N VAL A 89 -10.10 8.87 6.50
CA VAL A 89 -10.44 8.01 5.35
C VAL A 89 -11.49 6.96 5.75
N GLY A 90 -11.34 6.35 6.93
CA GLY A 90 -12.27 5.36 7.47
C GLY A 90 -11.57 4.27 8.28
N GLU A 91 -12.28 3.17 8.51
CA GLU A 91 -11.78 2.02 9.28
C GLU A 91 -11.90 0.74 8.47
N ALA A 92 -10.81 -0.01 8.40
CA ALA A 92 -10.80 -1.31 7.74
C ALA A 92 -10.92 -2.43 8.79
N ALA A 93 -11.90 -3.32 8.62
CA ALA A 93 -12.14 -4.43 9.54
C ALA A 93 -11.05 -5.52 9.50
N THR A 94 -10.26 -5.56 8.42
CA THR A 94 -9.15 -6.48 8.19
C THR A 94 -8.06 -5.78 7.38
N HIS A 95 -6.84 -6.34 7.38
CA HIS A 95 -5.75 -5.82 6.56
C HIS A 95 -6.09 -5.75 5.07
N ASP A 96 -6.69 -6.80 4.53
CA ASP A 96 -7.04 -6.87 3.11
C ASP A 96 -8.11 -5.83 2.72
N ALA A 97 -8.93 -5.38 3.67
CA ALA A 97 -9.96 -4.37 3.45
C ALA A 97 -9.40 -2.94 3.31
N ILE A 98 -8.16 -2.68 3.74
CA ILE A 98 -7.52 -1.36 3.68
C ILE A 98 -7.45 -0.86 2.23
N GLY A 99 -7.05 -1.71 1.29
CA GLY A 99 -6.93 -1.35 -0.12
C GLY A 99 -8.27 -0.94 -0.72
N HIS A 100 -9.34 -1.66 -0.38
CA HIS A 100 -10.70 -1.32 -0.81
C HIS A 100 -11.19 0.01 -0.23
N LEU A 101 -10.89 0.28 1.04
CA LEU A 101 -11.24 1.52 1.71
C LEU A 101 -10.55 2.73 1.05
N ILE A 102 -9.24 2.63 0.80
CA ILE A 102 -8.46 3.67 0.12
C ILE A 102 -9.02 3.92 -1.28
N HIS A 103 -9.26 2.86 -2.05
CA HIS A 103 -9.81 2.96 -3.39
C HIS A 103 -11.18 3.66 -3.39
N ALA A 104 -12.06 3.35 -2.42
CA ALA A 104 -13.35 4.02 -2.30
C ALA A 104 -13.20 5.52 -1.99
N PHE A 105 -12.27 5.89 -1.11
CA PHE A 105 -12.00 7.29 -0.76
C PHE A 105 -11.44 8.10 -1.94
N GLU A 106 -10.52 7.52 -2.71
CA GLU A 106 -9.95 8.15 -3.90
C GLU A 106 -11.00 8.40 -4.99
N ASN A 107 -11.96 7.48 -5.13
CA ASN A 107 -13.01 7.58 -6.15
C ASN A 107 -14.29 8.29 -5.67
N THR A 108 -14.35 8.73 -4.42
CA THR A 108 -15.45 9.56 -3.88
C THR A 108 -15.07 11.03 -3.72
N THR A 109 -13.79 11.36 -3.90
CA THR A 109 -13.32 12.74 -3.90
C THR A 109 -13.50 13.32 -5.32
N PRO A 110 -14.40 14.30 -5.53
CA PRO A 110 -14.59 14.93 -6.85
C PRO A 110 -13.36 15.73 -7.29
#